data_AF-A0A0D5NL20-F1
#
_entry.id   AF-A0A0D5NL20-F1
#
_cell.length_a   1.000
_cell.length_b   1.000
_cell.length_c   1.000
_cell.angle_alpha   90.00
_cell.angle_beta   90.00
_cell.angle_gamma   90.00
#
_symmetry.space_group_name_H-M   'P 1'
#
loop_
_entity.id
_entity.type
_entity.pdbx_description
1 polymer ?
#
loop_
_entity_poly.entity_id
_entity_poly.type
_entity_poly.pdbx_seq_one_letter_code
_entity_poly.pdbx_strand_id
1 'polypeptide(L)'
;MPTMRYVLLNRDGQLSFVEMPASHAYQLSALNLRLHKELDKLTAGNVPALPYVVAECSEVELHDSSIIIVSGMDYINELERGFAAIQEKSYPLISLLTEIRALQAQLEQWYEEEI
;
A
#
# COMPACT_ATOMS: atom_id res chain seq x y z
N MET A 1 12.84 6.60 -18.79
CA MET A 1 11.50 6.27 -18.26
C MET A 1 11.67 5.10 -17.34
N PRO A 2 11.20 5.22 -16.11
CA PRO A 2 11.35 4.16 -15.12
C PRO A 2 10.46 2.97 -15.47
N THR A 3 10.94 1.78 -15.15
CA THR A 3 10.14 0.56 -15.28
C THR A 3 9.08 0.55 -14.19
N MET A 4 7.82 0.48 -14.58
CA MET A 4 6.69 0.37 -13.65
C MET A 4 6.29 -1.10 -13.44
N ARG A 5 5.62 -1.38 -12.33
CA ARG A 5 4.98 -2.66 -12.00
C ARG A 5 3.64 -2.40 -11.35
N TYR A 6 2.78 -3.40 -11.41
CA TYR A 6 1.46 -3.35 -10.81
C TYR A 6 1.35 -4.35 -9.67
N VAL A 7 0.95 -3.86 -8.51
CA VAL A 7 0.62 -4.68 -7.35
C VAL A 7 -0.89 -4.91 -7.35
N LEU A 8 -1.32 -6.16 -7.48
CA LEU A 8 -2.74 -6.54 -7.42
C LEU A 8 -3.15 -6.75 -5.97
N LEU A 9 -4.21 -6.06 -5.59
CA LEU A 9 -4.82 -6.07 -4.28
C LEU A 9 -6.23 -6.65 -4.35
N ASN A 10 -6.63 -7.39 -3.32
CA ASN A 10 -7.99 -7.88 -3.16
C ASN A 10 -8.56 -7.39 -1.83
N ARG A 11 -9.74 -6.79 -1.87
CA ARG A 11 -10.54 -6.45 -0.70
C ARG A 11 -11.93 -7.05 -0.87
N ASP A 12 -12.24 -8.08 -0.09
CA ASP A 12 -13.57 -8.71 -0.06
C ASP A 12 -14.10 -9.11 -1.46
N GLY A 13 -13.20 -9.56 -2.35
CA GLY A 13 -13.54 -9.92 -3.73
C GLY A 13 -13.43 -8.78 -4.74
N GLN A 14 -13.23 -7.54 -4.29
CA GLN A 14 -12.96 -6.40 -5.16
C GLN A 14 -11.46 -6.30 -5.45
N LEU A 15 -11.09 -6.35 -6.73
CA LEU A 15 -9.72 -6.19 -7.18
C LEU A 15 -9.38 -4.72 -7.41
N SER A 16 -8.15 -4.34 -7.05
CA SER A 16 -7.57 -3.06 -7.43
C SER A 16 -6.09 -3.22 -7.77
N PHE A 17 -5.56 -2.31 -8.57
CA PHE A 17 -4.15 -2.29 -8.95
C PHE A 17 -3.49 -1.05 -8.39
N VAL A 18 -2.27 -1.20 -7.89
CA VAL A 18 -1.40 -0.08 -7.52
C VAL A 18 -0.20 -0.07 -8.45
N GLU A 19 -0.05 1.01 -9.22
CA GLU A 19 1.11 1.22 -10.07
C GLU A 19 2.27 1.78 -9.23
N MET A 20 3.39 1.07 -9.24
CA MET A 20 4.59 1.41 -8.48
C MET A 20 5.82 1.39 -9.40
N PRO A 21 6.87 2.19 -9.10
CA PRO A 21 8.18 1.95 -9.66
C PRO A 21 8.64 0.51 -9.35
N ALA A 22 9.29 -0.15 -10.30
CA ALA A 22 9.72 -1.54 -10.14
C ALA A 22 10.62 -1.76 -8.91
N SER A 23 11.41 -0.75 -8.54
CA SER A 23 12.24 -0.73 -7.33
C SER A 23 11.45 -0.74 -6.02
N HIS A 24 10.21 -0.25 -6.04
CA HIS A 24 9.37 -0.05 -4.86
C HIS A 24 8.16 -1.00 -4.77
N ALA A 25 7.78 -1.66 -5.88
CA ALA A 25 6.65 -2.60 -5.91
C ALA A 25 6.78 -3.73 -4.88
N TYR A 26 7.96 -4.35 -4.79
CA TYR A 26 8.23 -5.39 -3.79
C TYR A 26 8.14 -4.86 -2.35
N GLN A 27 8.56 -3.61 -2.12
CA GLN A 27 8.47 -3.00 -0.79
C GLN A 27 7.01 -2.78 -0.38
N LEU A 28 6.14 -2.38 -1.32
CA LEU A 28 4.70 -2.29 -1.07
C LEU A 28 4.10 -3.64 -0.69
N SER A 29 4.41 -4.70 -1.45
CA SER A 29 3.94 -6.06 -1.14
C SER A 29 4.41 -6.53 0.24
N ALA A 30 5.70 -6.34 0.53
CA ALA A 30 6.28 -6.72 1.82
C ALA A 30 5.65 -5.95 3.00
N LEU A 31 5.42 -4.65 2.82
CA LEU A 31 4.72 -3.81 3.79
C LEU A 31 3.30 -4.33 4.01
N ASN A 32 2.53 -4.55 2.95
CA ASN A 32 1.15 -5.04 3.05
C ASN A 32 1.08 -6.38 3.82
N LEU A 33 1.95 -7.33 3.48
CA LEU A 33 2.02 -8.62 4.18
C LEU A 33 2.39 -8.47 5.67
N ARG A 34 3.25 -7.51 6.00
CA ARG A 34 3.62 -7.22 7.39
C ARG A 34 2.47 -6.57 8.15
N LEU A 35 1.77 -5.62 7.54
CA LEU A 35 0.59 -4.99 8.14
C LEU A 35 -0.43 -6.05 8.55
N HIS A 36 -0.77 -6.98 7.65
CA HIS A 36 -1.70 -8.09 7.96
C HIS A 36 -1.28 -8.95 9.16
N LYS A 37 0.02 -9.19 9.37
CA LYS A 37 0.51 -9.95 10.53
C LYS A 37 0.40 -9.21 11.86
N GLU A 38 0.37 -7.89 11.81
CA GLU A 38 0.35 -7.02 13.00
C GLU A 38 -1.05 -6.44 13.27
N LEU A 39 -1.93 -6.40 12.26
CA LEU A 39 -3.31 -5.91 12.39
C LEU A 39 -4.09 -6.63 13.50
N ASP A 40 -3.95 -7.96 13.60
CA ASP A 40 -4.61 -8.77 14.63
C ASP A 40 -4.16 -8.44 16.06
N LYS A 41 -3.05 -7.70 16.22
CA LYS A 41 -2.52 -7.28 17.53
C LYS A 41 -3.07 -5.91 17.95
N LEU A 42 -3.73 -5.19 17.04
CA LEU A 42 -4.39 -3.94 17.36
C LEU A 42 -5.71 -4.24 18.08
N THR A 43 -6.04 -3.37 19.03
CA THR A 43 -7.23 -3.55 19.90
C THR A 43 -8.26 -2.45 19.69
N ALA A 44 -7.92 -1.39 18.96
CA ALA A 44 -8.85 -0.33 18.61
C ALA A 44 -10.03 -0.85 17.77
N GLY A 45 -11.22 -0.34 18.04
CA GLY A 45 -12.43 -0.72 17.29
C GLY A 45 -12.51 -0.12 15.88
N ASN A 46 -11.60 0.79 15.52
CA ASN A 46 -11.60 1.52 14.25
C ASN A 46 -10.45 1.15 13.31
N VAL A 47 -9.95 -0.09 13.40
CA VAL A 47 -8.94 -0.61 12.47
C VAL A 47 -9.53 -0.68 11.04
N PRO A 48 -8.88 -0.06 10.03
CA PRO A 48 -9.40 -0.06 8.66
C PRO A 48 -9.30 -1.44 8.03
N ALA A 49 -10.26 -1.76 7.16
CA ALA A 49 -10.15 -2.95 6.31
C ALA A 49 -9.03 -2.75 5.28
N LEU A 50 -7.98 -3.57 5.41
CA LEU A 50 -6.80 -3.50 4.56
C LEU A 50 -6.92 -4.51 3.40
N PRO A 51 -6.86 -4.08 2.12
CA PRO A 51 -6.71 -5.03 1.02
C PRO A 51 -5.48 -5.93 1.19
N TYR A 52 -5.56 -7.17 0.70
CA TYR A 52 -4.46 -8.12 0.71
C TYR A 52 -3.75 -8.14 -0.64
N VAL A 53 -2.41 -8.14 -0.64
CA VAL A 53 -1.62 -8.30 -1.86
C VAL A 53 -1.68 -9.74 -2.37
N VAL A 54 -2.09 -9.91 -3.63
CA VAL A 54 -2.25 -11.24 -4.23
C VAL A 54 -1.24 -11.54 -5.33
N ALA A 55 -0.73 -10.51 -6.01
CA ALA A 55 0.26 -10.68 -7.08
C ALA A 55 1.02 -9.38 -7.38
N GLU A 56 2.16 -9.53 -8.06
CA GLU A 56 2.85 -8.46 -8.76
C GLU A 56 3.01 -8.83 -10.23
N CYS A 57 2.64 -7.94 -11.13
CA CYS A 57 2.84 -8.12 -12.57
C CYS A 57 3.61 -6.95 -13.18
N SER A 58 4.30 -7.21 -14.29
CA SER A 58 5.01 -6.18 -15.06
C SER A 58 4.05 -5.37 -15.93
N GLU A 59 2.99 -6.01 -16.43
CA GLU A 59 2.01 -5.42 -17.35
C GLU A 59 0.60 -5.85 -16.93
N VAL A 60 -0.37 -4.98 -17.18
CA VAL A 60 -1.78 -5.26 -16.98
C VAL A 60 -2.59 -4.60 -18.09
N GLU A 61 -3.55 -5.34 -18.64
CA GLU A 61 -4.56 -4.82 -19.56
C GLU A 61 -5.92 -5.02 -18.92
N LEU A 62 -6.65 -3.92 -18.70
CA LEU A 62 -7.96 -3.95 -18.05
C LEU A 62 -9.06 -3.91 -19.12
N HIS A 63 -9.93 -4.93 -19.10
CA HIS A 63 -11.15 -4.95 -19.92
C HIS A 63 -12.39 -4.51 -19.14
N ASP A 64 -12.32 -4.52 -17.80
CA ASP A 64 -13.39 -4.04 -16.92
C ASP A 64 -13.10 -2.59 -16.53
N SER A 65 -13.92 -1.67 -17.02
CA SER A 65 -13.80 -0.23 -16.76
C SER A 65 -14.12 0.18 -15.32
N SER A 66 -14.64 -0.72 -14.49
CA SER A 66 -14.88 -0.47 -13.07
C SER A 66 -13.63 -0.61 -12.22
N ILE A 67 -12.60 -1.28 -12.74
CA ILE A 67 -11.32 -1.48 -12.04
C ILE A 67 -10.42 -0.28 -12.29
N ILE A 68 -9.94 0.32 -11.20
CA ILE A 68 -9.02 1.46 -11.27
C ILE A 68 -7.59 1.01 -10.97
N ILE A 69 -6.65 1.64 -11.68
CA ILE A 69 -5.22 1.63 -11.33
C ILE A 69 -4.97 2.88 -10.50
N VAL A 70 -4.57 2.69 -9.25
CA VAL A 70 -4.23 3.75 -8.31
C VAL A 70 -2.74 3.99 -8.36
N SER A 71 -2.30 5.25 -8.26
CA SER A 71 -0.87 5.54 -8.15
C SER A 71 -0.32 5.03 -6.82
N GLY A 72 0.95 4.63 -6.81
CA GLY A 72 1.64 4.24 -5.58
C GLY A 72 1.56 5.28 -4.48
N MET A 73 1.72 6.55 -4.85
CA MET A 73 1.68 7.67 -3.91
C MET A 73 0.29 7.83 -3.29
N ASP A 74 -0.77 7.81 -4.11
CA ASP A 74 -2.14 7.94 -3.60
C ASP A 74 -2.51 6.80 -2.66
N TYR A 75 -2.10 5.57 -3.01
CA TYR A 75 -2.33 4.39 -2.17
C TYR A 75 -1.62 4.52 -0.81
N ILE A 76 -0.33 4.88 -0.80
CA ILE A 76 0.45 5.03 0.44
C ILE A 76 -0.09 6.17 1.30
N ASN A 77 -0.48 7.29 0.69
CA ASN A 77 -1.09 8.42 1.40
C ASN A 77 -2.40 8.04 2.09
N GLU A 78 -3.27 7.28 1.41
CA GLU A 78 -4.52 6.80 2.02
C GLU A 78 -4.26 5.77 3.12
N LEU A 79 -3.27 4.90 2.93
CA LEU A 79 -2.85 3.92 3.94
C LEU A 79 -2.34 4.61 5.21
N GLU A 80 -1.49 5.62 5.07
CA GLU A 80 -0.97 6.42 6.19
C GLU A 80 -2.11 7.09 6.95
N ARG A 81 -3.02 7.78 6.25
CA ARG A 81 -4.20 8.41 6.86
C ARG A 81 -5.05 7.41 7.62
N GLY A 82 -5.30 6.24 7.03
CA GLY A 82 -6.10 5.18 7.64
C GLY A 82 -5.48 4.66 8.94
N PHE A 83 -4.17 4.40 8.95
CA PHE A 83 -3.47 3.94 10.16
C PHE A 83 -3.30 5.06 11.20
N ALA A 84 -3.07 6.31 10.78
CA ALA A 84 -2.90 7.44 11.68
C ALA A 84 -4.20 7.80 12.43
N ALA A 85 -5.35 7.46 11.85
CA ALA A 85 -6.66 7.65 12.47
C ALA A 85 -7.01 6.58 13.54
N ILE A 86 -6.24 5.50 13.65
CA ILE A 86 -6.48 4.44 14.64
C ILE A 86 -6.29 5.00 16.06
N GLN A 87 -7.29 4.82 16.92
CA GLN A 87 -7.28 5.37 18.28
C GLN A 87 -6.51 4.48 19.26
N GLU A 88 -5.24 4.23 18.95
CA GLU A 88 -4.35 3.39 19.74
C GLU A 88 -2.97 4.04 19.87
N LYS A 89 -2.24 3.71 20.94
CA LYS A 89 -0.85 4.14 21.14
C LYS A 89 0.08 2.96 21.41
N SER A 90 -0.35 1.77 21.00
CA SER A 90 0.43 0.55 21.19
C SER A 90 1.65 0.54 20.27
N TYR A 91 2.70 -0.14 20.73
CA TYR A 91 3.94 -0.29 19.96
C TYR A 91 3.71 -0.84 18.53
N PRO A 92 2.83 -1.84 18.30
CA PRO A 92 2.52 -2.31 16.95
C PRO A 92 2.11 -1.16 16.00
N LEU A 93 1.14 -0.33 16.38
CA LEU A 93 0.69 0.78 15.53
C LEU A 93 1.83 1.76 15.19
N ILE A 94 2.66 2.10 16.18
CA ILE A 94 3.81 3.00 15.97
C ILE A 94 4.82 2.39 14.98
N SER A 95 5.12 1.09 15.11
CA SER A 95 5.99 0.39 14.15
C SER A 95 5.41 0.44 12.75
N LEU A 96 4.13 0.12 12.59
CA LEU A 96 3.48 0.09 11.28
C LEU A 96 3.47 1.47 10.61
N LEU A 97 3.10 2.53 11.35
CA LEU A 97 3.15 3.90 10.85
C LEU A 97 4.56 4.34 10.45
N THR A 98 5.58 3.92 11.20
CA THR A 98 6.98 4.24 10.87
C THR A 98 7.37 3.62 9.53
N GLU A 99 6.93 2.40 9.25
CA GLU A 99 7.24 1.71 8.01
C GLU A 99 6.46 2.24 6.81
N ILE A 100 5.18 2.56 7.01
CA ILE A 100 4.36 3.22 5.98
C ILE A 100 5.03 4.54 5.56
N ARG A 101 5.41 5.38 6.53
CA ARG A 101 6.05 6.67 6.27
C ARG A 101 7.45 6.54 5.68
N ALA A 102 8.18 5.47 6.01
CA ALA A 102 9.47 5.21 5.39
C ALA A 102 9.32 4.90 3.88
N LEU A 103 8.35 4.06 3.50
CA LEU A 103 8.06 3.80 2.09
C LEU A 103 7.50 5.03 1.38
N GLN A 104 6.66 5.81 2.06
CA GLN A 104 6.15 7.09 1.57
C GLN A 104 7.28 8.05 1.20
N ALA A 105 8.21 8.31 2.12
CA ALA A 105 9.33 9.21 1.88
C ALA A 105 10.26 8.72 0.76
N GLN A 106 10.50 7.40 0.67
CA GLN A 106 11.28 6.80 -0.44
C GLN A 106 10.60 7.06 -1.79
N LEU A 107 9.27 6.89 -1.84
CA LEU A 107 8.51 7.09 -3.04
C LEU A 107 8.42 8.58 -3.42
N GLU A 108 8.26 9.48 -2.44
CA GLU A 108 8.27 10.94 -2.63
C GLU A 108 9.61 11.39 -3.24
N GLN A 109 10.73 10.97 -2.64
CA GLN A 109 12.06 11.26 -3.18
C GLN A 109 12.21 10.74 -4.61
N TRP A 110 11.74 9.52 -4.88
CA TRP A 110 11.80 8.95 -6.22
C TRP A 110 10.99 9.77 -7.25
N TYR A 111 9.80 10.25 -6.88
CA TYR A 111 9.01 11.12 -7.75
C TYR A 111 9.69 12.47 -8.00
N GLU A 112 10.35 13.04 -6.99
CA GLU A 112 11.13 14.28 -7.15
C GLU A 112 12.33 14.12 -8.10
N GLU A 113 12.96 12.94 -8.13
CA GLU A 113 14.12 12.64 -8.99
C GLU A 113 13.75 12.37 -10.46
N GLU A 114 12.51 11.96 -10.75
CA GLU A 114 12.03 11.62 -12.10
C GLU A 114 11.34 12.79 -12.85
N ILE A 115 11.10 13.92 -12.17
CA ILE A 115 10.54 15.17 -12.73
C ILE A 115 11.65 16.08 -13.27
#